data_AF-A0A8C1X6J4-F1
#
_entry.id   AF-A0A8C1X6J4-F1
#
_cell.length_a   1.000
_cell.length_b   1.000
_cell.length_c   1.000
_cell.angle_alpha   90.00
_cell.angle_beta   90.00
_cell.angle_gamma   90.00
#
_symmetry.space_group_name_H-M   'P 1'
#
loop_
_entity.id
_entity.type
_entity.pdbx_description
1 polymer ?
#
loop_
_entity_poly.entity_id
_entity_poly.type
_entity_poly.pdbx_seq_one_letter_code
_entity_poly.pdbx_strand_id
1 'polypeptide(L)'
;LELSLYSIESVRPSSLQVFANSSTLHGMSHIFAYGHMTFRRFLWTLSFMGSLGLLMFVCMDRVYYYFEFPHVTKLDEVAAPNLTFPAVTFCNLNEFRFSKITKNDLYHVGELLALLNENHQIANPHLAEPEVLALLKEKANFVHFKAKQFNMTDFYNRTGHDINEMLLQCTFRGEECFPLNFTTVTTSQKTLQECTCSLTQFLTKSNCNCTNVQLRQDEFLPAVREL
;
A
#
# COMPACT_ATOMS: atom_id res chain seq x y z
N LEU A 1 -13.92 77.51 64.17
CA LEU A 1 -13.85 77.21 62.73
C LEU A 1 -12.91 76.02 62.56
N GLU A 2 -13.17 74.93 63.28
CA GLU A 2 -14.20 73.94 62.95
C GLU A 2 -13.89 73.18 61.66
N LEU A 3 -13.71 71.87 61.85
CA LEU A 3 -14.21 70.81 60.99
C LEU A 3 -13.74 70.81 59.52
N SER A 4 -12.57 70.24 59.28
CA SER A 4 -12.43 69.07 58.39
C SER A 4 -11.00 68.52 58.41
N LEU A 5 -10.53 68.19 59.63
CA LEU A 5 -9.70 67.00 59.78
C LEU A 5 -10.50 65.81 59.26
N TYR A 6 -9.81 64.86 58.65
CA TYR A 6 -10.19 63.44 58.63
C TYR A 6 -11.07 62.95 57.46
N SER A 7 -10.46 62.77 56.29
CA SER A 7 -10.60 61.55 55.45
C SER A 7 -10.04 61.72 54.03
N ILE A 8 -8.85 62.30 53.85
CA ILE A 8 -7.99 61.75 52.80
C ILE A 8 -7.36 60.53 53.46
N GLU A 9 -8.14 59.46 53.51
CA GLU A 9 -7.64 58.14 53.81
C GLU A 9 -6.53 57.92 52.79
N SER A 10 -5.27 58.07 53.21
CA SER A 10 -4.12 57.60 52.45
C SER A 10 -4.25 56.08 52.49
N VAL A 11 -5.16 55.54 51.67
CA VAL A 11 -5.43 54.13 51.54
C VAL A 11 -4.12 53.54 51.06
N ARG A 12 -3.37 52.94 51.99
CA ARG A 12 -2.14 52.22 51.65
C ARG A 12 -2.55 51.22 50.57
N PRO A 13 -1.91 51.26 49.40
CA PRO A 13 -2.30 50.40 48.30
C PRO A 13 -2.21 48.94 48.75
N SER A 14 -3.24 48.15 48.46
CA SER A 14 -3.20 46.74 48.81
C SER A 14 -2.06 46.06 48.04
N SER A 15 -1.48 44.99 48.61
CA SER A 15 -0.39 44.24 47.97
C SER A 15 -0.75 43.80 46.54
N LEU A 16 -2.02 43.47 46.30
CA LEU A 16 -2.57 43.11 44.99
C LEU A 16 -2.54 44.26 43.98
N GLN A 17 -2.83 45.50 44.41
CA GLN A 17 -2.81 46.67 43.54
C GLN A 17 -1.38 47.05 43.15
N VAL A 18 -0.43 46.93 44.10
CA VAL A 18 1.01 47.14 43.82
C VAL A 18 1.48 46.12 42.79
N PHE A 19 1.14 44.85 42.98
CA PHE A 19 1.48 43.77 42.04
C PHE A 19 0.86 44.00 40.65
N ALA A 20 -0.45 44.27 40.58
CA ALA A 20 -1.17 44.48 39.33
C ALA A 20 -0.61 45.64 38.49
N ASN A 21 -0.15 46.71 39.15
CA ASN A 21 0.46 47.86 38.47
C ASN A 21 1.90 47.61 38.03
N SER A 22 2.61 46.65 38.64
CA SER A 22 3.94 46.21 38.23
C SER A 22 3.95 45.01 37.26
N SER A 23 2.77 44.44 36.99
CA SER A 23 2.62 43.25 36.15
C SER A 23 2.66 43.60 34.66
N THR A 24 3.10 42.64 33.84
CA THR A 24 3.04 42.70 32.37
C THR A 24 1.70 42.23 31.81
N LEU A 25 0.78 41.77 32.67
CA LEU A 25 -0.58 41.39 32.28
C LEU A 25 -1.38 42.63 31.88
N HIS A 26 -1.65 42.75 30.58
CA HIS A 26 -2.43 43.83 30.02
C HIS A 26 -3.85 43.83 30.60
N GLY A 27 -4.33 45.01 31.02
CA GLY A 27 -5.65 45.16 31.64
C GLY A 27 -5.66 44.95 33.17
N MET A 28 -4.66 44.29 33.75
CA MET A 28 -4.60 44.01 35.19
C MET A 28 -4.47 45.29 36.04
N SER A 29 -3.65 46.24 35.58
CA SER A 29 -3.50 47.56 36.21
C SER A 29 -4.78 48.41 36.16
N HIS A 30 -5.63 48.21 35.14
CA HIS A 30 -6.91 48.93 35.02
C HIS A 30 -8.01 48.34 35.89
N ILE A 31 -7.97 47.03 36.16
CA ILE A 31 -8.90 46.34 37.06
C ILE A 31 -8.60 46.70 38.51
N PHE A 32 -7.32 46.66 38.90
CA PHE A 32 -6.85 46.94 40.27
C PHE A 32 -6.25 48.34 40.42
N ALA A 33 -6.78 49.31 39.69
CA ALA A 33 -6.41 50.71 39.86
C ALA A 33 -6.69 51.21 41.29
N TYR A 34 -6.04 52.28 41.72
CA TYR A 34 -6.32 52.92 43.01
C TYR A 34 -7.68 53.65 43.02
N GLY A 35 -8.39 53.61 44.15
CA GLY A 35 -9.68 54.29 44.34
C GLY A 35 -10.92 53.40 44.24
N HIS A 36 -12.11 54.01 44.18
CA HIS A 36 -13.42 53.34 44.26
C HIS A 36 -13.77 52.48 43.03
N MET A 37 -14.70 51.53 43.22
CA MET A 37 -15.25 50.71 42.13
C MET A 37 -16.03 51.60 41.14
N THR A 38 -15.68 51.53 39.86
CA THR A 38 -16.27 52.33 38.78
C THR A 38 -16.77 51.42 37.65
N PHE A 39 -17.75 51.89 36.87
CA PHE A 39 -18.23 51.20 35.67
C PHE A 39 -17.10 50.86 34.69
N ARG A 40 -16.10 51.75 34.59
CA ARG A 40 -14.88 51.51 33.80
C ARG A 40 -14.12 50.26 34.25
N ARG A 41 -13.99 50.01 35.56
CA ARG A 41 -13.35 48.79 36.08
C ARG A 41 -14.16 47.56 35.74
N PHE A 42 -15.48 47.63 35.85
CA PHE A 42 -16.34 46.51 35.45
C PHE A 42 -16.14 46.14 33.98
N LEU A 43 -16.09 47.13 33.08
CA LEU A 43 -15.79 46.89 31.66
C LEU A 43 -14.41 46.27 31.43
N TRP A 44 -13.37 46.75 32.14
CA TRP A 44 -12.03 46.17 32.06
C TRP A 44 -11.99 44.73 32.57
N THR A 45 -12.68 44.43 33.68
CA THR A 45 -12.79 43.07 34.21
C THR A 45 -13.50 42.14 33.24
N LEU A 46 -14.62 42.58 32.65
CA LEU A 46 -15.36 41.79 31.67
C LEU A 46 -14.52 41.54 30.41
N SER A 47 -13.84 42.57 29.90
CA SER A 47 -12.97 42.47 28.74
C SER A 47 -11.79 41.54 28.99
N PHE A 48 -11.14 41.65 30.15
CA PHE A 48 -10.03 40.78 30.55
C PHE A 48 -10.46 39.32 30.72
N MET A 49 -11.60 39.09 31.39
CA MET A 49 -12.14 37.73 31.55
C MET A 49 -12.56 37.12 30.20
N GLY A 50 -13.18 37.92 29.33
CA GLY A 50 -13.55 37.49 27.99
C GLY A 50 -12.35 37.14 27.12
N SER A 51 -11.29 37.95 27.16
CA SER A 51 -10.06 37.69 26.42
C SER A 51 -9.28 36.50 26.97
N LEU A 52 -9.24 36.31 28.29
CA LEU A 52 -8.66 35.11 28.92
C LEU A 52 -9.44 33.84 28.56
N GLY A 53 -10.78 33.89 28.59
CA GLY A 53 -11.63 32.76 28.21
C GLY A 53 -11.46 32.37 26.75
N LEU A 54 -11.44 33.34 25.84
CA LEU A 54 -11.18 33.10 24.42
C LEU A 54 -9.79 32.51 24.18
N LEU A 55 -8.75 33.03 24.86
CA LEU A 55 -7.40 32.51 24.77
C LEU A 55 -7.34 31.04 25.19
N MET A 56 -7.91 30.70 26.35
CA MET A 56 -7.93 29.31 26.84
C MET A 56 -8.67 28.37 25.88
N PHE A 57 -9.81 28.80 25.33
CA PHE A 57 -10.57 28.02 24.36
C PHE A 57 -9.75 27.73 23.10
N VAL A 58 -9.17 28.77 22.48
CA VAL A 58 -8.37 28.61 21.25
C VAL A 58 -7.10 27.80 21.50
N CYS A 59 -6.42 28.00 22.65
CA CYS A 59 -5.25 27.20 23.01
C CYS A 59 -5.59 25.71 23.18
N MET A 60 -6.69 25.38 23.85
CA MET A 60 -7.10 23.98 24.03
C MET A 60 -7.49 23.33 22.70
N ASP A 61 -8.22 24.04 21.83
CA ASP A 61 -8.55 23.59 20.47
C ASP A 61 -7.27 23.25 19.67
N ARG A 62 -6.26 24.14 19.71
CA ARG A 62 -4.99 23.89 19.02
C ARG A 62 -4.17 22.76 19.63
N VAL A 63 -4.17 22.59 20.95
CA VAL A 63 -3.49 21.47 21.63
C VAL A 63 -4.16 20.15 21.28
N TYR A 64 -5.49 20.09 21.29
CA TYR A 64 -6.24 18.92 20.88
C TYR A 64 -5.94 18.57 19.42
N TYR A 65 -6.03 19.55 18.51
CA TYR A 65 -5.67 19.39 17.10
C TYR A 65 -4.22 18.92 16.89
N TYR A 66 -3.27 19.41 17.69
CA TYR A 66 -1.88 18.93 17.64
C TYR A 66 -1.77 17.43 17.96
N PHE A 67 -2.51 16.96 18.97
CA PHE A 67 -2.54 15.54 19.36
C PHE A 67 -3.44 14.65 18.49
N GLU A 68 -4.19 15.21 17.54
CA GLU A 68 -4.79 14.44 16.45
C GLU A 68 -3.74 14.00 15.40
N PHE A 69 -2.51 14.53 15.49
CA PHE A 69 -1.41 14.28 14.55
C PHE A 69 -1.80 14.47 13.07
N PRO A 70 -2.44 15.59 12.70
CA PRO A 70 -2.81 15.86 11.32
C PRO A 70 -1.55 16.06 10.47
N HIS A 71 -1.57 15.49 9.26
CA HIS A 71 -0.51 15.66 8.28
C HIS A 71 -1.08 16.17 6.96
N VAL A 72 -0.26 16.93 6.23
CA VAL A 72 -0.58 17.39 4.88
C VAL A 72 0.42 16.81 3.90
N THR A 73 -0.07 16.22 2.81
CA THR A 73 0.77 15.65 1.77
C THR A 73 1.00 16.69 0.68
N LYS A 74 2.26 16.99 0.38
CA LYS A 74 2.64 17.81 -0.78
C LYS A 74 3.01 16.88 -1.94
N LEU A 75 2.38 17.10 -3.09
CA LEU A 75 2.69 16.37 -4.32
C LEU A 75 3.53 17.28 -5.22
N ASP A 76 4.71 16.82 -5.60
CA ASP A 76 5.61 17.50 -6.53
C ASP A 76 6.02 16.51 -7.64
N GLU A 77 5.94 16.94 -8.90
CA GLU A 77 6.43 16.18 -10.05
C GLU A 77 7.80 16.71 -10.47
N VAL A 78 8.83 15.90 -10.32
CA VAL A 78 10.22 16.27 -10.67
C VAL A 78 10.73 15.37 -11.78
N ALA A 79 11.19 15.97 -12.87
CA ALA A 79 11.83 15.23 -13.95
C ALA A 79 13.30 14.93 -13.58
N ALA A 80 13.60 13.67 -13.28
CA ALA A 80 14.96 13.21 -13.09
C ALA A 80 15.60 12.84 -14.44
N PRO A 81 16.90 13.15 -14.66
CA PRO A 81 17.60 12.74 -15.87
C PRO A 81 17.76 11.21 -15.94
N ASN A 82 17.92 10.57 -14.78
CA ASN A 82 18.14 9.13 -14.60
C ASN A 82 17.12 8.56 -13.61
N LEU A 83 16.43 7.49 -14.00
CA LEU A 83 15.46 6.77 -13.15
C LEU A 83 15.82 5.29 -13.10
N THR A 84 15.76 4.66 -11.94
CA THR A 84 15.95 3.21 -11.85
C THR A 84 14.82 2.49 -12.59
N PHE A 85 15.15 1.59 -13.53
CA PHE A 85 14.13 0.77 -14.19
C PHE A 85 13.47 -0.16 -13.16
N PRO A 86 12.14 -0.22 -13.09
CA PRO A 86 11.46 -1.10 -12.14
C PRO A 86 11.61 -2.57 -12.54
N ALA A 87 11.41 -3.47 -11.58
CA ALA A 87 11.23 -4.87 -11.89
C ALA A 87 9.92 -5.09 -12.68
N VAL A 88 9.97 -5.90 -13.74
CA VAL A 88 8.81 -6.21 -14.60
C VAL A 88 8.42 -7.67 -14.40
N THR A 89 7.44 -7.92 -13.54
CA THR A 89 6.95 -9.29 -13.31
C THR A 89 5.81 -9.61 -14.26
N PHE A 90 5.93 -10.72 -14.98
CA PHE A 90 4.85 -11.29 -15.78
C PHE A 90 4.70 -12.78 -15.49
N CYS A 91 3.50 -13.30 -15.72
CA CYS A 91 3.21 -14.72 -15.61
C CYS A 91 2.28 -15.10 -16.74
N ASN A 92 2.47 -16.30 -17.28
CA ASN A 92 1.48 -16.86 -18.19
C ASN A 92 0.17 -17.04 -17.41
N LEU A 93 -0.95 -16.64 -18.02
CA LEU A 93 -2.27 -16.83 -17.41
C LEU A 93 -2.61 -18.32 -17.31
N ASN A 94 -2.06 -19.13 -18.21
CA ASN A 94 -2.11 -20.58 -18.05
C ASN A 94 -1.06 -21.02 -17.02
N GLU A 95 -1.53 -21.70 -15.97
CA GLU A 95 -0.68 -22.07 -14.84
C GLU A 95 0.26 -23.25 -15.17
N PHE A 96 -0.18 -24.16 -16.04
CA PHE A 96 0.54 -25.42 -16.30
C PHE A 96 0.52 -25.83 -17.78
N ARG A 97 1.66 -26.28 -18.28
CA ARG A 97 1.80 -26.90 -19.60
C ARG A 97 1.18 -28.30 -19.58
N PHE A 98 0.10 -28.51 -20.33
CA PHE A 98 -0.61 -29.80 -20.39
C PHE A 98 0.30 -30.95 -20.82
N SER A 99 1.27 -30.69 -21.72
CA SER A 99 2.25 -31.68 -22.18
C SER A 99 3.09 -32.27 -21.05
N LYS A 100 3.42 -31.45 -20.03
CA LYS A 100 4.26 -31.81 -18.89
C LYS A 100 3.50 -32.51 -17.75
N ILE A 101 2.16 -32.50 -17.78
CA ILE A 101 1.34 -33.17 -16.77
C ILE A 101 1.37 -34.68 -17.00
N THR A 102 1.75 -35.42 -15.96
CA THR A 102 1.83 -36.88 -15.98
C THR A 102 0.54 -37.52 -15.45
N LYS A 103 0.38 -38.83 -15.68
CA LYS A 103 -0.69 -39.63 -15.07
C LYS A 103 -0.68 -39.57 -13.53
N ASN A 104 0.51 -39.51 -12.91
CA ASN A 104 0.62 -39.38 -11.47
C ASN A 104 0.14 -38.02 -10.98
N ASP A 105 0.49 -36.94 -11.69
CA ASP A 105 0.00 -35.60 -11.36
C ASP A 105 -1.52 -35.54 -11.45
N LEU A 106 -2.09 -36.05 -12.54
CA LEU A 106 -3.53 -36.06 -12.76
C LEU A 106 -4.28 -36.89 -11.70
N TYR A 107 -3.64 -37.95 -11.18
CA TYR A 107 -4.21 -38.73 -10.06
C TYR A 107 -4.28 -37.94 -8.75
N HIS A 108 -3.27 -37.10 -8.45
CA HIS A 108 -3.21 -36.38 -7.16
C HIS A 108 -3.89 -35.00 -7.20
N VAL A 109 -3.79 -34.28 -8.31
CA VAL A 109 -4.30 -32.90 -8.44
C VAL A 109 -5.29 -32.72 -9.58
N GLY A 110 -5.73 -33.80 -10.25
CA GLY A 110 -6.67 -33.69 -11.37
C GLY A 110 -8.01 -33.05 -10.99
N GLU A 111 -8.49 -33.29 -9.77
CA GLU A 111 -9.69 -32.64 -9.21
C GLU A 111 -9.42 -31.16 -8.92
N LEU A 112 -8.29 -30.82 -8.30
CA LEU A 112 -7.88 -29.44 -8.03
C LEU A 112 -7.75 -28.60 -9.32
N LEU A 113 -7.37 -29.23 -10.43
CA LEU A 113 -7.27 -28.60 -11.74
C LEU A 113 -8.61 -28.59 -12.53
N ALA A 114 -9.70 -29.05 -11.93
CA ALA A 114 -11.01 -29.23 -12.56
C ALA A 114 -10.99 -30.13 -13.83
N LEU A 115 -9.96 -30.95 -13.99
CA LEU A 115 -9.85 -31.90 -15.11
C LEU A 115 -10.58 -33.20 -14.81
N LEU A 116 -10.56 -33.62 -13.54
CA LEU A 116 -11.26 -34.80 -13.03
C LEU A 116 -12.32 -34.41 -12.00
N ASN A 117 -13.28 -35.29 -11.78
CA ASN A 117 -14.21 -35.24 -10.64
C ASN A 117 -13.69 -36.10 -9.46
N GLU A 118 -14.42 -36.09 -8.35
CA GLU A 118 -14.13 -36.90 -7.15
C GLU A 118 -13.94 -38.41 -7.46
N ASN A 119 -14.62 -38.91 -8.50
CA ASN A 119 -14.55 -40.31 -8.94
C ASN A 119 -13.36 -40.59 -9.88
N HIS A 120 -12.43 -39.64 -10.04
CA HIS A 120 -11.27 -39.72 -10.95
C HIS A 120 -11.66 -39.93 -12.42
N GLN A 121 -12.85 -39.48 -12.81
CA GLN A 121 -13.32 -39.45 -14.19
C GLN A 121 -13.20 -38.04 -14.75
N ILE A 122 -13.09 -37.92 -16.07
CA ILE A 122 -13.02 -36.61 -16.74
C ILE A 122 -14.31 -35.83 -16.46
N ALA A 123 -14.17 -34.64 -15.86
CA ALA A 123 -15.31 -33.85 -15.39
C ALA A 123 -16.23 -33.39 -16.54
N ASN A 124 -15.65 -32.75 -17.57
CA ASN A 124 -16.40 -32.16 -18.68
C ASN A 124 -15.80 -32.54 -20.05
N PRO A 125 -15.97 -33.79 -20.51
CA PRO A 125 -15.33 -34.26 -21.74
C PRO A 125 -15.83 -33.56 -23.01
N HIS A 126 -16.99 -32.91 -22.97
CA HIS A 126 -17.59 -32.22 -24.11
C HIS A 126 -17.00 -30.83 -24.38
N LEU A 127 -16.29 -30.25 -23.39
CA LEU A 127 -15.63 -28.94 -23.53
C LEU A 127 -14.20 -29.05 -24.10
N ALA A 128 -13.66 -30.26 -24.17
CA ALA A 128 -12.32 -30.52 -24.68
C ALA A 128 -12.34 -30.80 -26.19
N GLU A 129 -11.37 -30.24 -26.91
CA GLU A 129 -11.12 -30.58 -28.30
C GLU A 129 -10.82 -32.09 -28.43
N PRO A 130 -11.25 -32.77 -29.52
CA PRO A 130 -11.15 -34.22 -29.62
C PRO A 130 -9.73 -34.79 -29.43
N GLU A 131 -8.71 -34.08 -29.94
CA GLU A 131 -7.31 -34.48 -29.80
C GLU A 131 -6.83 -34.40 -28.35
N VAL A 132 -7.13 -33.29 -27.68
CA VAL A 132 -6.78 -33.08 -26.26
C VAL A 132 -7.55 -34.05 -25.36
N LEU A 133 -8.81 -34.32 -25.68
CA LEU A 133 -9.62 -35.30 -24.98
C LEU A 133 -9.05 -36.72 -25.10
N ALA A 134 -8.51 -37.11 -26.26
CA ALA A 134 -7.86 -38.40 -26.44
C ALA A 134 -6.62 -38.54 -25.54
N LEU A 135 -5.78 -37.50 -25.51
CA LEU A 135 -4.61 -37.45 -24.61
C LEU A 135 -5.01 -37.47 -23.14
N LEU A 136 -6.07 -36.74 -22.78
CA LEU A 136 -6.58 -36.71 -21.41
C LEU A 136 -7.11 -38.09 -20.99
N LYS A 137 -7.84 -38.79 -21.87
CA LYS A 137 -8.32 -40.16 -21.62
C LYS A 137 -7.16 -41.14 -21.39
N GLU A 138 -6.08 -41.01 -22.15
CA GLU A 138 -4.88 -41.84 -21.95
C GLU A 138 -4.23 -41.60 -20.58
N LYS A 139 -4.04 -40.32 -20.23
CA LYS A 139 -3.47 -39.89 -18.95
C LYS A 139 -4.39 -40.20 -17.75
N ALA A 140 -5.70 -40.19 -17.94
CA ALA A 140 -6.72 -40.48 -16.91
C ALA A 140 -7.11 -41.96 -16.81
N ASN A 141 -6.42 -42.88 -17.50
CA ASN A 141 -6.70 -44.31 -17.35
C ASN A 141 -6.00 -44.89 -16.10
N PHE A 142 -6.75 -45.06 -15.01
CA PHE A 142 -6.22 -45.53 -13.72
C PHE A 142 -6.44 -47.03 -13.42
N VAL A 143 -6.99 -47.82 -14.37
CA VAL A 143 -7.44 -49.22 -14.14
C VAL A 143 -6.34 -50.14 -13.56
N HIS A 144 -5.07 -49.87 -13.86
CA HIS A 144 -3.91 -50.57 -13.29
C HIS A 144 -2.81 -49.61 -12.82
N PHE A 145 -3.20 -48.42 -12.36
CA PHE A 145 -2.25 -47.39 -11.95
C PHE A 145 -1.87 -47.53 -10.47
N LYS A 146 -0.56 -47.54 -10.19
CA LYS A 146 -0.02 -47.44 -8.83
C LYS A 146 0.51 -46.04 -8.62
N ALA A 147 -0.15 -45.28 -7.76
CA ALA A 147 0.25 -43.92 -7.42
C ALA A 147 1.67 -43.89 -6.83
N LYS A 148 2.45 -42.92 -7.28
CA LYS A 148 3.79 -42.61 -6.76
C LYS A 148 3.69 -41.41 -5.81
N GLN A 149 4.76 -41.16 -5.08
CA GLN A 149 4.87 -39.94 -4.27
C GLN A 149 4.69 -38.70 -5.13
N PHE A 150 4.09 -37.68 -4.54
CA PHE A 150 3.75 -36.43 -5.20
C PHE A 150 4.16 -35.26 -4.31
N ASN A 151 4.70 -34.22 -4.94
CA ASN A 151 5.15 -33.01 -4.27
C ASN A 151 4.66 -31.81 -5.10
N MET A 152 3.90 -30.92 -4.46
CA MET A 152 3.36 -29.72 -5.13
C MET A 152 4.46 -28.81 -5.67
N THR A 153 5.59 -28.64 -4.95
CA THR A 153 6.70 -27.81 -5.41
C THR A 153 7.36 -28.38 -6.66
N ASP A 154 7.57 -29.71 -6.72
CA ASP A 154 8.06 -30.38 -7.94
C ASP A 154 7.07 -30.21 -9.10
N PHE A 155 5.79 -30.40 -8.81
CA PHE A 155 4.72 -30.23 -9.80
C PHE A 155 4.76 -28.82 -10.41
N TYR A 156 4.70 -27.76 -9.60
CA TYR A 156 4.78 -26.37 -10.08
C TYR A 156 6.04 -26.08 -10.89
N ASN A 157 7.21 -26.54 -10.43
CA ASN A 157 8.48 -26.28 -11.11
C ASN A 157 8.58 -27.00 -12.46
N ARG A 158 8.04 -28.22 -12.57
CA ARG A 158 8.13 -29.03 -13.78
C ARG A 158 7.05 -28.69 -14.81
N THR A 159 5.82 -28.44 -14.35
CA THR A 159 4.67 -28.21 -15.24
C THR A 159 4.44 -26.74 -15.52
N GLY A 160 5.00 -25.81 -14.73
CA GLY A 160 5.01 -24.39 -15.02
C GLY A 160 5.69 -24.05 -16.35
N HIS A 161 5.48 -22.83 -16.83
CA HIS A 161 6.05 -22.36 -18.09
C HIS A 161 7.53 -21.97 -17.95
N ASP A 162 8.35 -22.42 -18.89
CA ASP A 162 9.79 -22.11 -18.91
C ASP A 162 10.05 -20.86 -19.76
N ILE A 163 10.78 -19.89 -19.20
CA ILE A 163 11.17 -18.67 -19.91
C ILE A 163 12.02 -18.97 -21.15
N ASN A 164 12.80 -20.05 -21.17
CA ASN A 164 13.59 -20.45 -22.33
C ASN A 164 12.72 -20.81 -23.54
N GLU A 165 11.49 -21.27 -23.31
CA GLU A 165 10.54 -21.63 -24.37
C GLU A 165 9.58 -20.47 -24.70
N MET A 166 9.23 -19.66 -23.70
CA MET A 166 8.35 -18.51 -23.88
C MET A 166 9.04 -17.31 -24.51
N LEU A 167 10.30 -17.04 -24.20
CA LEU A 167 10.97 -15.82 -24.66
C LEU A 167 11.36 -15.93 -26.14
N LEU A 168 10.66 -15.21 -27.01
CA LEU A 168 10.97 -15.16 -28.44
C LEU A 168 12.00 -14.07 -28.75
N GLN A 169 11.81 -12.89 -28.18
CA GLN A 169 12.69 -11.75 -28.35
C GLN A 169 12.67 -10.89 -27.10
N CYS A 170 13.84 -10.38 -26.71
CA CYS A 170 13.98 -9.46 -25.59
C CYS A 170 15.01 -8.39 -25.94
N THR A 171 14.63 -7.13 -25.83
CA THR A 171 15.57 -6.01 -25.91
C THR A 171 15.34 -5.02 -24.77
N PHE A 172 16.42 -4.53 -24.18
CA PHE A 172 16.42 -3.48 -23.18
C PHE A 172 17.41 -2.39 -23.59
N ARG A 173 16.91 -1.17 -23.81
CA ARG A 173 17.72 -0.02 -24.31
C ARG A 173 18.48 -0.31 -25.61
N GLY A 174 17.97 -1.23 -26.44
CA GLY A 174 18.61 -1.67 -27.68
C GLY A 174 19.66 -2.77 -27.52
N GLU A 175 19.91 -3.23 -26.29
CA GLU A 175 20.73 -4.42 -26.04
C GLU A 175 19.84 -5.66 -25.93
N GLU A 176 20.31 -6.79 -26.45
CA GLU A 176 19.59 -8.07 -26.33
C GLU A 176 19.63 -8.58 -24.89
N CYS A 177 18.50 -9.13 -24.43
CA CYS A 177 18.40 -9.84 -23.17
C CYS A 177 18.06 -11.31 -23.41
N PHE A 178 18.46 -12.16 -22.45
CA PHE A 178 18.40 -13.61 -22.58
C PHE A 178 17.66 -14.22 -21.40
N PRO A 179 17.20 -15.48 -21.49
CA PRO A 179 16.53 -16.20 -20.39
C PRO A 179 17.28 -16.15 -19.04
N LEU A 180 18.61 -16.12 -19.06
CA LEU A 180 19.46 -15.99 -17.86
C LEU A 180 19.31 -14.65 -17.12
N ASN A 181 18.76 -13.63 -17.78
CA ASN A 181 18.45 -12.33 -17.18
C ASN A 181 17.10 -12.32 -16.45
N PHE A 182 16.40 -13.46 -16.42
CA PHE A 182 15.12 -13.65 -15.75
C PHE A 182 15.29 -14.60 -14.55
N THR A 183 14.53 -14.39 -13.47
CA THR A 183 14.69 -15.12 -12.20
C THR A 183 13.36 -15.69 -11.76
N THR A 184 13.14 -17.01 -11.80
CA THR A 184 11.88 -17.62 -11.35
C THR A 184 11.57 -17.33 -9.87
N VAL A 185 10.31 -17.00 -9.53
CA VAL A 185 9.86 -16.90 -8.14
C VAL A 185 8.47 -17.49 -7.95
N THR A 186 8.41 -18.47 -7.08
CA THR A 186 7.18 -19.10 -6.64
C THR A 186 6.41 -18.18 -5.68
N THR A 187 5.22 -17.74 -6.09
CA THR A 187 4.27 -17.11 -5.16
C THR A 187 3.19 -18.10 -4.76
N SER A 188 2.56 -17.88 -3.61
CA SER A 188 1.61 -18.80 -2.98
C SER A 188 0.34 -19.10 -3.78
N GLN A 189 0.14 -18.48 -4.95
CA GLN A 189 -0.98 -18.78 -5.84
C GLN A 189 -0.59 -19.09 -7.28
N LYS A 190 0.63 -18.78 -7.73
CA LYS A 190 1.11 -19.03 -9.09
C LYS A 190 2.62 -19.19 -9.07
N THR A 191 3.16 -20.18 -9.79
CA THR A 191 4.55 -20.16 -10.24
C THR A 191 4.70 -18.94 -11.14
N LEU A 192 4.98 -17.78 -10.55
CA LEU A 192 5.36 -16.63 -11.33
C LEU A 192 6.76 -16.95 -11.84
N GLN A 193 6.91 -17.05 -13.14
CA GLN A 193 8.26 -16.93 -13.69
C GLN A 193 8.63 -15.46 -13.47
N GLU A 194 9.19 -15.13 -12.30
CA GLU A 194 9.60 -13.75 -12.04
C GLU A 194 10.57 -13.36 -13.15
N CYS A 195 10.23 -12.24 -13.76
CA CYS A 195 11.02 -11.68 -14.82
C CYS A 195 11.69 -10.46 -14.28
N THR A 196 12.47 -10.66 -13.21
CA THR A 196 13.27 -9.58 -12.68
C THR A 196 14.39 -9.32 -13.69
N CYS A 197 14.13 -8.47 -14.68
CA CYS A 197 15.17 -7.74 -15.40
C CYS A 197 15.86 -6.84 -14.37
N SER A 198 16.67 -7.43 -13.50
CA SER A 198 17.58 -6.71 -12.62
C SER A 198 18.79 -6.28 -13.44
N LEU A 199 18.54 -5.43 -14.43
CA LEU A 199 19.58 -4.53 -14.89
C LEU A 199 19.51 -3.35 -13.94
N THR A 200 20.45 -3.29 -13.00
CA THR A 200 20.73 -2.13 -12.13
C THR A 200 21.26 -0.96 -12.97
N GLN A 201 20.55 -0.62 -14.05
CA GLN A 201 20.93 0.41 -14.99
C GLN A 201 19.81 1.43 -15.08
N PHE A 202 20.14 2.65 -14.68
CA PHE A 202 19.29 3.81 -14.74
C PHE A 202 18.82 4.09 -16.19
N LEU A 203 17.53 4.35 -16.38
CA LEU A 203 16.93 4.90 -17.60
C LEU A 203 17.25 6.39 -17.72
N THR A 204 17.86 6.78 -18.84
CA THR A 204 18.04 8.19 -19.23
C THR A 204 16.86 8.68 -20.09
N LYS A 205 16.28 9.85 -19.77
CA LYS A 205 15.11 10.42 -20.46
C LYS A 205 15.29 10.68 -21.97
N SER A 206 16.53 10.70 -22.49
CA SER A 206 16.84 11.20 -23.83
C SER A 206 16.79 10.18 -24.97
N ASN A 207 16.60 8.87 -24.72
CA ASN A 207 16.49 7.83 -25.76
C ASN A 207 15.83 6.56 -25.21
N CYS A 208 14.52 6.60 -24.94
CA CYS A 208 13.80 5.41 -24.51
C CYS A 208 13.50 4.50 -25.71
N ASN A 209 14.47 3.66 -26.11
CA ASN A 209 14.15 2.40 -26.76
C ASN A 209 13.47 1.53 -25.69
N CYS A 210 12.14 1.51 -25.71
CA CYS A 210 11.32 0.75 -24.78
C CYS A 210 11.72 -0.72 -24.75
N THR A 211 11.56 -1.34 -23.58
CA THR A 211 11.71 -2.78 -23.41
C THR A 211 10.75 -3.50 -24.36
N ASN A 212 11.26 -4.32 -25.28
CA ASN A 212 10.43 -5.17 -26.12
C ASN A 212 10.61 -6.61 -25.66
N VAL A 213 9.55 -7.19 -25.10
CA VAL A 213 9.51 -8.60 -24.71
C VAL A 213 8.40 -9.25 -25.51
N GLN A 214 8.77 -10.12 -26.44
CA GLN A 214 7.84 -10.93 -27.19
C GLN A 214 7.81 -12.34 -26.60
N LEU A 215 6.63 -12.77 -26.15
CA LEU A 215 6.42 -14.08 -25.58
C LEU A 215 5.63 -14.96 -26.55
N ARG A 216 5.96 -16.25 -26.57
CA ARG A 216 5.16 -17.26 -27.25
C ARG A 216 3.87 -17.54 -26.45
N GLN A 217 2.74 -17.63 -27.13
CA GLN A 217 1.43 -17.96 -26.54
C GLN A 217 1.01 -19.36 -26.96
N ASP A 218 1.32 -20.37 -26.14
CA ASP A 218 0.97 -21.75 -26.48
C ASP A 218 1.15 -22.71 -25.29
N GLU A 219 0.48 -23.86 -25.43
CA GLU A 219 0.14 -24.89 -24.43
C GLU A 219 -0.74 -24.41 -23.29
N PHE A 220 -2.06 -24.31 -23.54
CA PHE A 220 -3.07 -24.10 -22.52
C PHE A 220 -3.53 -25.43 -21.92
N LEU A 221 -3.80 -25.46 -20.62
CA LEU A 221 -4.68 -26.48 -20.06
C LEU A 221 -6.04 -26.41 -20.77
N PRO A 222 -6.64 -27.54 -21.17
CA PRO A 222 -8.00 -27.52 -21.72
C PRO A 222 -8.91 -26.87 -20.69
N ALA A 223 -9.49 -25.73 -21.06
CA ALA A 223 -10.39 -25.00 -20.21
C ALA A 223 -11.67 -25.83 -20.05
N VAL A 224 -11.79 -26.50 -18.91
CA VAL A 224 -13.09 -26.92 -18.40
C VAL A 224 -13.73 -25.64 -17.89
N ARG A 225 -14.34 -24.89 -18.82
CA ARG A 225 -14.99 -23.62 -18.51
C ARG A 225 -16.13 -23.92 -17.53
N GLU A 226 -15.92 -23.60 -16.26
CA GLU A 226 -17.03 -23.51 -15.31
C GLU A 226 -17.99 -22.45 -15.85
N LEU A 227 -19.24 -22.87 -16.07
CA LEU A 227 -20.38 -21.98 -16.30
C LEU A 227 -20.91 -21.53 -14.95
#